data_AF-A0A7T0JS06-F1
#
_entry.id   AF-A0A7T0JS06-F1
#
_cell.length_a   1.000
_cell.length_b   1.000
_cell.length_c   1.000
_cell.angle_alpha   90.00
_cell.angle_beta   90.00
_cell.angle_gamma   90.00
#
_symmetry.space_group_name_H-M   'P 1'
#
loop_
_entity.id
_entity.type
_entity.pdbx_description
1 polymer ?
#
loop_
_entity_poly.entity_id
_entity_poly.type
_entity_poly.pdbx_seq_one_letter_code
_entity_poly.pdbx_strand_id
1 'polypeptide(L)'
;MLLSGCTGIGKGIAEAILEKSETEDTRQCQVWGQPFTGLEPGLVKKQGKTKVLFVHGVGDHIPGYTTQFLEKLAKDLNLNARSEGQKNIKLSAPLVPDTELGNLRVTHLLNEETGKDLTFYELTWSDITRKQKELLAFDNSGEYDFRRAKINGLLKKFSNDTGPDPIIYLGQSRDAILAAFGQSVCWMASRDYEDIPSSGTHACTGLNDSNIDHIANDDYVFISHSLGSRITIDGLQRIAHILANVAKYSDPSKDVIITDKVIAAFQNKRIPIYMLSNQLPMLQLGRELPEVVGDRADYCDAKGANYNKRMVNQTEIIAFSDPNDLLSYGIPPGFAQQYLDARMCTTVTNVNINIANVMDAFGFADLANPMQAHIGYDSDDRVVALIAKGIGHPEDDPLVKQRCQFTKEVK
;
A
#
# COMPACT_ATOMS: atom_id res chain seq x y z
N MET A 1 41.34 16.07 58.55
CA MET A 1 39.88 15.81 58.70
C MET A 1 39.22 16.04 57.35
N LEU A 2 38.20 15.23 57.08
CA LEU A 2 37.58 14.89 55.79
C LEU A 2 37.10 16.06 54.92
N LEU A 3 37.41 15.99 53.62
CA LEU A 3 36.64 16.58 52.51
C LEU A 3 36.09 15.40 51.68
N SER A 4 34.85 15.01 51.95
CA SER A 4 34.13 13.93 51.25
C SER A 4 33.18 14.52 50.21
N GLY A 5 33.25 13.98 48.99
CA GLY A 5 32.66 14.53 47.78
C GLY A 5 31.15 14.33 47.60
N CYS A 6 30.62 15.10 46.66
CA CYS A 6 29.29 14.94 46.07
C CYS A 6 29.47 14.61 44.59
N THR A 7 29.69 13.33 44.28
CA THR A 7 29.61 12.77 42.93
C THR A 7 28.84 11.47 43.03
N GLY A 8 27.55 11.45 42.67
CA GLY A 8 26.80 10.19 42.76
C GLY A 8 25.33 10.18 42.33
N ILE A 9 24.63 11.32 42.24
CA ILE A 9 23.16 11.27 42.04
C ILE A 9 22.75 11.55 40.59
N GLY A 10 23.56 12.27 39.81
CA GLY A 10 23.23 12.62 38.42
C GLY A 10 23.48 11.53 37.38
N LYS A 11 24.38 10.58 37.65
CA LYS A 11 24.74 9.51 36.71
C LYS A 11 23.70 8.38 36.67
N GLY A 12 23.19 7.98 37.83
CA GLY A 12 22.24 6.88 37.95
C GLY A 12 20.87 7.13 37.35
N ILE A 13 20.40 8.38 37.25
CA ILE A 13 19.10 8.69 36.61
C ILE A 13 19.22 8.67 35.09
N ALA A 14 20.32 9.17 34.53
CA ALA A 14 20.58 9.10 33.10
C ALA A 14 20.84 7.66 32.63
N GLU A 15 21.66 6.91 33.38
CA GLU A 15 21.91 5.48 33.12
C GLU A 15 20.64 4.64 33.32
N ALA A 16 19.81 4.88 34.34
CA ALA A 16 18.55 4.14 34.52
C ALA A 16 17.44 4.49 33.49
N ILE A 17 17.49 5.67 32.87
CA ILE A 17 16.60 6.04 31.76
C ILE A 17 17.11 5.43 30.45
N LEU A 18 18.43 5.34 30.26
CA LEU A 18 19.07 4.63 29.14
C LEU A 18 18.87 3.10 29.25
N GLU A 19 19.03 2.50 30.43
CA GLU A 19 18.78 1.08 30.69
C GLU A 19 17.29 0.72 30.58
N LYS A 20 16.37 1.64 30.93
CA LYS A 20 14.93 1.45 30.64
C LYS A 20 14.57 1.60 29.16
N SER A 21 15.45 2.16 28.34
CA SER A 21 15.26 2.26 26.89
C SER A 21 15.75 1.03 26.13
N GLU A 22 16.53 0.16 26.78
CA GLU A 22 16.91 -1.17 26.27
C GLU A 22 15.94 -2.25 26.78
N THR A 23 14.63 -2.01 26.72
CA THR A 23 13.69 -3.14 26.79
C THR A 23 13.89 -3.99 25.55
N GLU A 24 14.31 -5.24 25.74
CA GLU A 24 14.43 -6.23 24.67
C GLU A 24 13.16 -6.21 23.80
N ASP A 25 13.32 -5.97 22.49
CA ASP A 25 12.19 -6.02 21.56
C ASP A 25 11.74 -7.49 21.44
N THR A 26 10.57 -7.80 21.99
CA THR A 26 9.99 -9.16 21.98
C THR A 26 9.02 -9.39 20.83
N ARG A 27 8.77 -8.38 19.99
CA ARG A 27 7.81 -8.46 18.88
C ARG A 27 8.25 -9.49 17.85
N GLN A 28 7.34 -10.39 17.50
CA GLN A 28 7.60 -11.48 16.56
C GLN A 28 7.42 -11.02 15.10
N CYS A 29 8.09 -11.72 14.19
CA CYS A 29 7.91 -11.58 12.75
C CYS A 29 8.13 -12.95 12.08
N GLN A 30 7.12 -13.43 11.36
CA GLN A 30 7.10 -14.70 10.65
C GLN A 30 6.58 -14.48 9.24
N VAL A 31 7.30 -14.99 8.25
CA VAL A 31 6.95 -14.87 6.83
C VAL A 31 6.74 -16.24 6.24
N TRP A 32 5.56 -16.49 5.67
CA TRP A 32 5.19 -17.77 5.05
C TRP A 32 4.78 -17.54 3.59
N GLY A 33 5.40 -18.24 2.65
CA GLY A 33 5.06 -18.17 1.23
C GLY A 33 6.26 -18.27 0.31
N GLN A 34 6.24 -17.53 -0.80
CA GLN A 34 7.37 -17.43 -1.71
C GLN A 34 8.33 -16.30 -1.28
N PRO A 35 9.65 -16.46 -1.52
CA PRO A 35 10.60 -15.38 -1.27
C PRO A 35 10.32 -14.20 -2.21
N PHE A 36 10.61 -12.99 -1.75
CA PHE A 36 10.45 -11.76 -2.54
C PHE A 36 11.65 -10.86 -2.33
N THR A 37 11.99 -10.06 -3.33
CA THR A 37 13.29 -9.37 -3.43
C THR A 37 13.30 -7.94 -2.90
N GLY A 38 12.14 -7.37 -2.56
CA GLY A 38 12.01 -5.95 -2.23
C GLY A 38 12.14 -5.02 -3.44
N LEU A 39 12.29 -3.72 -3.18
CA LEU A 39 12.42 -2.66 -4.20
C LEU A 39 13.87 -2.46 -4.68
N GLU A 40 14.85 -2.68 -3.80
CA GLU A 40 16.25 -2.31 -4.03
C GLU A 40 16.82 -2.82 -5.37
N PRO A 41 16.58 -4.08 -5.80
CA PRO A 41 17.12 -4.56 -7.08
C PRO A 41 16.59 -3.82 -8.31
N GLY A 42 15.42 -3.18 -8.22
CA GLY A 42 14.82 -2.41 -9.31
C GLY A 42 15.33 -0.96 -9.40
N LEU A 43 16.11 -0.48 -8.44
CA LEU A 43 16.47 0.94 -8.39
C LEU A 43 17.59 1.32 -9.36
N VAL A 44 18.44 0.37 -9.76
CA VAL A 44 19.53 0.60 -10.73
C VAL A 44 19.22 -0.15 -12.02
N LYS A 45 18.74 0.58 -13.04
CA LYS A 45 18.35 0.00 -14.32
C LYS A 45 19.01 0.72 -15.48
N LYS A 46 19.37 -0.04 -16.53
CA LYS A 46 19.83 0.53 -17.81
C LYS A 46 18.68 1.17 -18.60
N GLN A 47 17.47 0.63 -18.45
CA GLN A 47 16.25 1.08 -19.13
C GLN A 47 15.08 0.97 -18.15
N GLY A 48 14.17 1.96 -18.20
CA GLY A 48 13.01 2.08 -17.31
C GLY A 48 13.34 2.56 -15.90
N LYS A 49 12.29 2.74 -15.10
CA LYS A 49 12.31 3.29 -13.74
C LYS A 49 11.54 2.39 -12.77
N THR A 50 11.83 2.48 -11.47
CA THR A 50 10.94 1.89 -10.44
C THR A 50 9.92 2.92 -9.99
N LYS A 51 8.64 2.55 -10.05
CA LYS A 51 7.50 3.41 -9.74
C LYS A 51 6.62 2.74 -8.67
N VAL A 52 6.37 3.44 -7.56
CA VAL A 52 5.61 2.93 -6.42
C VAL A 52 4.33 3.75 -6.26
N LEU A 53 3.17 3.10 -6.19
CA LEU A 53 1.91 3.74 -5.84
C LEU A 53 1.46 3.33 -4.43
N PHE A 54 1.33 4.30 -3.54
CA PHE A 54 0.75 4.11 -2.21
C PHE A 54 -0.74 4.46 -2.19
N VAL A 55 -1.57 3.54 -1.69
CA VAL A 55 -3.02 3.69 -1.53
C VAL A 55 -3.38 3.59 -0.05
N HIS A 56 -3.79 4.71 0.55
CA HIS A 56 -4.15 4.73 1.97
C HIS A 56 -5.47 3.99 2.26
N GLY A 57 -5.66 3.67 3.54
CA GLY A 57 -6.85 3.02 4.08
C GLY A 57 -7.91 4.01 4.58
N VAL A 58 -8.70 3.56 5.55
CA VAL A 58 -9.74 4.36 6.17
C VAL A 58 -9.19 5.63 6.84
N GLY A 59 -10.09 6.58 7.09
CA GLY A 59 -9.79 7.87 7.71
C GLY A 59 -9.67 8.99 6.69
N ASP A 60 -9.78 10.22 7.17
CA ASP A 60 -9.54 11.41 6.36
C ASP A 60 -8.04 11.75 6.29
N HIS A 61 -7.47 11.56 5.10
CA HIS A 61 -6.08 11.88 4.80
C HIS A 61 -5.96 13.09 3.87
N ILE A 62 -4.84 13.81 4.00
CA ILE A 62 -4.45 14.90 3.11
C ILE A 62 -3.13 14.55 2.39
N PRO A 63 -2.83 15.16 1.23
CA PRO A 63 -1.59 14.89 0.52
C PRO A 63 -0.34 15.15 1.36
N GLY A 64 0.58 14.19 1.37
CA GLY A 64 1.78 14.17 2.20
C GLY A 64 1.67 13.25 3.43
N TYR A 65 0.54 12.57 3.63
CA TYR A 65 0.33 11.61 4.72
C TYR A 65 1.44 10.55 4.80
N THR A 66 1.96 10.07 3.65
CA THR A 66 2.97 9.00 3.64
C THR A 66 4.40 9.50 3.83
N THR A 67 4.61 10.76 4.21
CA THR A 67 5.97 11.36 4.29
C THR A 67 6.87 10.59 5.25
N GLN A 68 6.36 10.22 6.43
CA GLN A 68 7.14 9.46 7.41
C GLN A 68 7.60 8.11 6.85
N PHE A 69 6.68 7.35 6.25
CA PHE A 69 7.00 6.09 5.58
C PHE A 69 8.04 6.27 4.47
N LEU A 70 7.82 7.28 3.61
CA LEU A 70 8.68 7.54 2.46
C LEU A 70 10.12 7.90 2.88
N GLU A 71 10.28 8.68 3.95
CA GLU A 71 11.61 9.04 4.48
C GLU A 71 12.35 7.82 5.04
N LYS A 72 11.64 6.91 5.74
CA LYS A 72 12.24 5.66 6.23
C LYS A 72 12.60 4.74 5.08
N LEU A 73 11.71 4.60 4.09
CA LEU A 73 11.98 3.81 2.89
C LEU A 73 13.16 4.36 2.09
N ALA A 74 13.24 5.68 1.91
CA ALA A 74 14.36 6.33 1.24
C ALA A 74 15.69 6.05 1.95
N LYS A 75 15.71 6.12 3.30
CA LYS A 75 16.88 5.79 4.11
C LYS A 75 17.31 4.34 3.92
N ASP A 76 16.39 3.38 4.00
CA ASP A 76 16.71 1.95 3.86
C ASP A 76 17.18 1.58 2.46
N LEU A 77 16.69 2.28 1.43
CA LEU A 77 17.10 2.11 0.03
C LEU A 77 18.36 2.90 -0.34
N ASN A 78 18.89 3.72 0.58
CA ASN A 78 20.00 4.64 0.36
C ASN A 78 19.73 5.68 -0.76
N LEU A 79 18.54 6.27 -0.77
CA LEU A 79 18.15 7.38 -1.63
C LEU A 79 18.39 8.69 -0.86
N ASN A 80 19.47 9.40 -1.18
CA ASN A 80 19.98 10.54 -0.41
C ASN A 80 19.60 11.91 -0.99
N ALA A 81 18.93 11.95 -2.13
CA ALA A 81 18.42 13.16 -2.77
C ALA A 81 16.97 12.99 -3.21
N ARG A 82 16.28 14.11 -3.41
CA ARG A 82 14.87 14.16 -3.83
C ARG A 82 14.61 15.39 -4.69
N SER A 83 13.52 15.37 -5.46
CA SER A 83 13.04 16.56 -6.16
C SER A 83 12.75 17.72 -5.18
N GLU A 84 13.13 18.94 -5.57
CA GLU A 84 12.97 20.16 -4.75
C GLU A 84 11.50 20.41 -4.37
N GLY A 85 10.59 20.25 -5.34
CA GLY A 85 9.14 20.29 -5.13
C GLY A 85 8.48 18.92 -5.29
N GLN A 86 7.29 18.77 -4.71
CA GLN A 86 6.41 17.65 -5.02
C GLN A 86 5.36 18.07 -6.04
N LYS A 87 5.08 17.21 -7.01
CA LYS A 87 3.97 17.42 -7.95
C LYS A 87 2.67 17.03 -7.26
N ASN A 88 1.63 17.85 -7.37
CA ASN A 88 0.33 17.61 -6.74
C ASN A 88 -0.77 17.87 -7.77
N ILE A 89 -1.25 16.81 -8.42
CA ILE A 89 -2.30 16.91 -9.43
C ILE A 89 -3.64 16.46 -8.86
N LYS A 90 -4.68 17.26 -9.08
CA LYS A 90 -6.06 16.85 -8.84
C LYS A 90 -6.49 15.92 -9.96
N LEU A 91 -6.99 14.75 -9.59
CA LEU A 91 -7.41 13.74 -10.56
C LEU A 91 -8.79 14.07 -11.11
N SER A 92 -8.94 13.95 -12.43
CA SER A 92 -10.23 13.86 -13.11
C SER A 92 -10.25 12.61 -13.99
N ALA A 93 -11.43 12.11 -14.35
CA ALA A 93 -11.56 10.97 -15.23
C ALA A 93 -12.61 11.21 -16.32
N PRO A 94 -12.33 10.93 -17.59
CA PRO A 94 -13.30 11.16 -18.68
C PRO A 94 -14.60 10.36 -18.55
N LEU A 95 -14.57 9.25 -17.81
CA LEU A 95 -15.72 8.38 -17.56
C LEU A 95 -16.63 8.87 -16.42
N VAL A 96 -16.12 9.76 -15.54
CA VAL A 96 -16.87 10.37 -14.43
C VAL A 96 -16.46 11.85 -14.29
N PRO A 97 -16.73 12.69 -15.32
CA PRO A 97 -16.10 14.00 -15.48
C PRO A 97 -16.44 15.02 -14.37
N ASP A 98 -17.62 14.90 -13.76
CA ASP A 98 -18.11 15.83 -12.73
C ASP A 98 -17.86 15.33 -11.30
N THR A 99 -17.02 14.31 -11.13
CA THR A 99 -16.74 13.70 -9.83
C THR A 99 -15.37 14.13 -9.33
N GLU A 100 -15.29 14.60 -8.08
CA GLU A 100 -14.02 14.82 -7.40
C GLU A 100 -13.35 13.46 -7.13
N LEU A 101 -12.12 13.24 -7.61
CA LEU A 101 -11.43 11.95 -7.48
C LEU A 101 -10.25 12.00 -6.49
N GLY A 102 -10.00 13.15 -5.87
CA GLY A 102 -8.87 13.37 -4.96
C GLY A 102 -7.58 13.81 -5.67
N ASN A 103 -6.44 13.53 -5.04
CA ASN A 103 -5.14 14.06 -5.43
C ASN A 103 -4.10 12.95 -5.61
N LEU A 104 -3.26 13.09 -6.63
CA LEU A 104 -2.05 12.29 -6.82
C LEU A 104 -0.84 13.16 -6.56
N ARG A 105 -0.13 12.86 -5.46
CA ARG A 105 1.13 13.50 -5.12
C ARG A 105 2.28 12.65 -5.65
N VAL A 106 3.23 13.26 -6.35
CA VAL A 106 4.38 12.55 -6.95
C VAL A 106 5.67 13.15 -6.41
N THR A 107 6.55 12.28 -5.91
CA THR A 107 7.88 12.61 -5.40
C THR A 107 8.92 11.77 -6.13
N HIS A 108 10.01 12.39 -6.55
CA HIS A 108 11.15 11.68 -7.12
C HIS A 108 12.27 11.60 -6.10
N LEU A 109 12.83 10.42 -5.92
CA LEU A 109 13.91 10.11 -4.99
C LEU A 109 15.06 9.49 -5.78
N LEU A 110 16.28 9.88 -5.46
CA LEU A 110 17.46 9.42 -6.18
C LEU A 110 18.69 9.32 -5.27
N ASN A 111 19.70 8.64 -5.76
CA ASN A 111 21.05 8.73 -5.25
C ASN A 111 22.01 8.99 -6.42
N GLU A 112 22.59 10.19 -6.43
CA GLU A 112 23.43 10.68 -7.54
C GLU A 112 24.74 9.90 -7.70
N GLU A 113 25.25 9.29 -6.62
CA GLU A 113 26.51 8.52 -6.62
C GLU A 113 26.31 7.09 -7.16
N THR A 114 25.17 6.48 -6.86
CA THR A 114 24.88 5.08 -7.21
C THR A 114 23.99 4.93 -8.45
N GLY A 115 23.34 6.01 -8.89
CA GLY A 115 22.38 6.00 -9.98
C GLY A 115 21.04 5.36 -9.62
N LYS A 116 20.77 5.10 -8.33
CA LYS A 116 19.47 4.61 -7.85
C LYS A 116 18.40 5.68 -8.07
N ASP A 117 17.22 5.27 -8.54
CA ASP A 117 16.09 6.15 -8.83
C ASP A 117 14.76 5.47 -8.48
N LEU A 118 13.87 6.22 -7.80
CA LEU A 118 12.51 5.83 -7.46
C LEU A 118 11.54 6.99 -7.68
N THR A 119 10.45 6.74 -8.41
CA THR A 119 9.29 7.67 -8.44
C THR A 119 8.18 7.13 -7.54
N PHE A 120 7.79 7.94 -6.54
CA PHE A 120 6.78 7.58 -5.56
C PHE A 120 5.50 8.40 -5.77
N TYR A 121 4.38 7.70 -5.90
CA TYR A 121 3.04 8.22 -6.08
C TYR A 121 2.22 7.97 -4.81
N GLU A 122 1.56 8.98 -4.29
CA GLU A 122 0.63 8.89 -3.15
C GLU A 122 -0.76 9.28 -3.65
N LEU A 123 -1.69 8.32 -3.63
CA LEU A 123 -3.10 8.58 -3.93
C LEU A 123 -3.83 8.94 -2.63
N THR A 124 -4.35 10.16 -2.57
CA THR A 124 -5.28 10.61 -1.53
C THR A 124 -6.69 10.67 -2.11
N TRP A 125 -7.56 9.75 -1.70
CA TRP A 125 -8.94 9.64 -2.21
C TRP A 125 -10.00 10.19 -1.24
N SER A 126 -9.59 10.66 -0.05
CA SER A 126 -10.50 11.09 1.05
C SER A 126 -11.54 12.12 0.62
N ASP A 127 -11.21 13.01 -0.31
CA ASP A 127 -12.12 14.04 -0.87
C ASP A 127 -13.48 13.43 -1.30
N ILE A 128 -13.46 12.20 -1.82
CA ILE A 128 -14.65 11.48 -2.28
C ILE A 128 -15.63 11.19 -1.14
N THR A 129 -15.12 10.85 0.05
CA THR A 129 -15.96 10.36 1.17
C THR A 129 -16.27 11.44 2.21
N ARG A 130 -15.51 12.55 2.26
CA ARG A 130 -15.69 13.63 3.25
C ARG A 130 -17.13 14.09 3.37
N LYS A 131 -17.78 14.41 2.25
CA LYS A 131 -19.17 14.91 2.24
C LYS A 131 -20.17 13.90 2.82
N GLN A 132 -19.95 12.60 2.62
CA GLN A 132 -20.81 11.56 3.20
C GLN A 132 -20.55 11.40 4.70
N LYS A 133 -19.29 11.55 5.14
CA LYS A 133 -18.91 11.49 6.56
C LYS A 133 -19.46 12.66 7.39
N GLU A 134 -19.77 13.80 6.77
CA GLU A 134 -20.44 14.93 7.44
C GLU A 134 -21.80 14.55 8.07
N LEU A 135 -22.44 13.47 7.59
CA LEU A 135 -23.65 12.91 8.22
C LEU A 135 -23.44 12.51 9.69
N LEU A 136 -22.21 12.23 10.11
CA LEU A 136 -21.87 11.90 11.51
C LEU A 136 -21.28 13.09 12.27
N ALA A 137 -21.17 14.28 11.66
CA ALA A 137 -20.59 15.45 12.31
C ALA A 137 -21.41 15.92 13.53
N PHE A 138 -22.72 15.65 13.56
CA PHE A 138 -23.58 15.91 14.71
C PHE A 138 -23.09 15.16 15.96
N ASP A 139 -22.49 13.98 15.79
CA ASP A 139 -22.02 13.16 16.90
C ASP A 139 -20.65 13.64 17.41
N ASN A 140 -19.88 14.35 16.60
CA ASN A 140 -18.58 14.92 16.96
C ASN A 140 -18.68 16.29 17.65
N SER A 141 -19.88 16.87 17.78
CA SER A 141 -20.10 18.22 18.30
C SER A 141 -21.42 18.33 19.09
N GLY A 142 -21.68 19.50 19.67
CA GLY A 142 -22.99 19.82 20.26
C GLY A 142 -23.40 18.90 21.40
N GLU A 143 -24.49 18.15 21.20
CA GLU A 143 -25.25 17.47 22.25
C GLU A 143 -24.48 16.38 23.00
N TYR A 144 -23.51 15.74 22.34
CA TYR A 144 -22.84 14.54 22.85
C TYR A 144 -21.37 14.76 23.25
N ASP A 145 -20.61 15.61 22.55
CA ASP A 145 -19.14 15.71 22.75
C ASP A 145 -18.78 16.15 24.17
N PHE A 146 -19.46 17.15 24.73
CA PHE A 146 -19.17 17.65 26.10
C PHE A 146 -19.53 16.64 27.21
N ARG A 147 -20.36 15.64 26.90
CA ARG A 147 -20.78 14.61 27.86
C ARG A 147 -19.86 13.39 27.85
N ARG A 148 -18.97 13.26 26.87
CA ARG A 148 -18.06 12.10 26.78
C ARG A 148 -16.85 12.30 27.68
N ALA A 149 -16.45 11.21 28.34
CA ALA A 149 -15.12 11.12 28.89
C ALA A 149 -14.09 11.33 27.77
N LYS A 150 -12.97 11.99 28.08
CA LYS A 150 -11.97 12.43 27.09
C LYS A 150 -11.51 11.29 26.17
N ILE A 151 -11.18 10.12 26.74
CA ILE A 151 -10.72 8.96 25.97
C ILE A 151 -11.82 8.43 25.05
N ASN A 152 -13.06 8.30 25.55
CA ASN A 152 -14.21 7.88 24.76
C ASN A 152 -14.51 8.85 23.62
N GLY A 153 -14.35 10.16 23.86
CA GLY A 153 -14.49 11.19 22.82
C GLY A 153 -13.47 11.03 21.71
N LEU A 154 -12.21 10.76 22.04
CA LEU A 154 -11.15 10.49 21.06
C LEU A 154 -11.45 9.24 20.23
N LEU A 155 -11.80 8.13 20.89
CA LEU A 155 -12.17 6.88 20.20
C LEU A 155 -13.40 7.06 19.31
N LYS A 156 -14.37 7.87 19.75
CA LYS A 156 -15.58 8.15 18.98
C LYS A 156 -15.30 8.99 17.74
N LYS A 157 -14.46 10.02 17.84
CA LYS A 157 -14.01 10.81 16.68
C LYS A 157 -13.28 9.94 15.67
N PHE A 158 -12.37 9.07 16.13
CA PHE A 158 -11.73 8.08 15.27
C PHE A 158 -12.75 7.16 14.60
N SER A 159 -13.69 6.59 15.36
CA SER A 159 -14.72 5.69 14.83
C SER A 159 -15.63 6.36 13.80
N ASN A 160 -15.98 7.63 14.01
CA ASN A 160 -16.83 8.39 13.09
C ASN A 160 -16.07 8.82 11.82
N ASP A 161 -14.74 8.92 11.88
CA ASP A 161 -13.92 9.21 10.69
C ASP A 161 -13.59 7.95 9.87
N THR A 162 -13.26 6.85 10.54
CA THR A 162 -12.73 5.64 9.90
C THR A 162 -13.78 4.56 9.63
N GLY A 163 -14.72 4.38 10.57
CA GLY A 163 -15.76 3.36 10.51
C GLY A 163 -16.71 3.47 9.32
N PRO A 164 -17.08 4.68 8.84
CA PRO A 164 -17.95 4.82 7.68
C PRO A 164 -17.29 4.46 6.36
N ASP A 165 -15.97 4.54 6.22
CA ASP A 165 -15.31 4.41 4.92
C ASP A 165 -15.57 3.05 4.25
N PRO A 166 -15.51 1.89 4.94
CA PRO A 166 -15.91 0.61 4.34
C PRO A 166 -17.37 0.58 3.88
N ILE A 167 -18.28 1.23 4.63
CA ILE A 167 -19.72 1.29 4.29
C ILE A 167 -19.91 2.16 3.04
N ILE A 168 -19.27 3.32 3.00
CA ILE A 168 -19.27 4.25 1.86
C ILE A 168 -18.68 3.56 0.62
N TYR A 169 -17.59 2.81 0.79
CA TYR A 169 -16.94 2.07 -0.29
C TYR A 169 -17.78 0.91 -0.83
N LEU A 170 -18.66 0.31 -0.03
CA LEU A 170 -19.64 -0.67 -0.52
C LEU A 170 -20.79 0.00 -1.30
N GLY A 171 -20.95 1.32 -1.17
CA GLY A 171 -21.97 2.12 -1.87
C GLY A 171 -21.48 2.74 -3.19
N GLN A 172 -22.12 3.85 -3.57
CA GLN A 172 -21.90 4.53 -4.86
C GLN A 172 -20.49 5.11 -5.02
N SER A 173 -19.83 5.46 -3.92
CA SER A 173 -18.50 6.09 -3.93
C SER A 173 -17.39 5.14 -4.39
N ARG A 174 -17.68 3.83 -4.45
CA ARG A 174 -16.78 2.82 -4.99
C ARG A 174 -16.27 3.21 -6.38
N ASP A 175 -17.16 3.62 -7.28
CA ASP A 175 -16.80 3.86 -8.68
C ASP A 175 -15.87 5.06 -8.82
N ALA A 176 -16.08 6.10 -8.01
CA ALA A 176 -15.20 7.26 -7.93
C ALA A 176 -13.82 6.87 -7.38
N ILE A 177 -13.76 6.12 -6.28
CA ILE A 177 -12.49 5.66 -5.68
C ILE A 177 -11.72 4.78 -6.66
N LEU A 178 -12.40 3.89 -7.38
CA LEU A 178 -11.77 3.05 -8.41
C LEU A 178 -11.38 3.84 -9.66
N ALA A 179 -12.06 4.95 -9.98
CA ALA A 179 -11.64 5.86 -11.03
C ALA A 179 -10.37 6.63 -10.62
N ALA A 180 -10.28 7.09 -9.37
CA ALA A 180 -9.08 7.70 -8.80
C ALA A 180 -7.88 6.74 -8.89
N PHE A 181 -8.04 5.51 -8.42
CA PHE A 181 -7.01 4.47 -8.53
C PHE A 181 -6.60 4.22 -9.99
N GLY A 182 -7.57 4.05 -10.90
CA GLY A 182 -7.28 3.83 -12.33
C GLY A 182 -6.51 4.99 -12.97
N GLN A 183 -6.85 6.23 -12.61
CA GLN A 183 -6.12 7.42 -13.05
C GLN A 183 -4.69 7.45 -12.51
N SER A 184 -4.48 7.07 -11.24
CA SER A 184 -3.13 6.95 -10.66
C SER A 184 -2.27 5.92 -11.41
N VAL A 185 -2.83 4.75 -11.72
CA VAL A 185 -2.12 3.72 -12.51
C VAL A 185 -1.82 4.21 -13.92
N CYS A 186 -2.76 4.91 -14.56
CA CYS A 186 -2.57 5.49 -15.89
C CYS A 186 -1.41 6.51 -15.90
N TRP A 187 -1.34 7.42 -14.93
CA TRP A 187 -0.22 8.37 -14.79
C TRP A 187 1.10 7.65 -14.51
N MET A 188 1.09 6.64 -13.64
CA MET A 188 2.28 5.83 -13.33
C MET A 188 2.80 5.08 -14.58
N ALA A 189 1.92 4.61 -15.46
CA ALA A 189 2.27 3.83 -16.63
C ALA A 189 2.57 4.65 -17.89
N SER A 190 2.20 5.94 -17.93
CA SER A 190 2.26 6.75 -19.15
C SER A 190 3.47 7.67 -19.25
N ARG A 191 4.08 8.05 -18.12
CA ARG A 191 5.08 9.14 -18.08
C ARG A 191 6.17 8.92 -17.06
N ASP A 192 7.33 9.49 -17.33
CA ASP A 192 8.38 9.69 -16.34
C ASP A 192 8.12 10.92 -15.49
N TYR A 193 8.86 11.04 -14.38
CA TYR A 193 8.64 12.07 -13.39
C TYR A 193 8.63 13.46 -14.02
N GLU A 194 9.58 13.75 -14.90
CA GLU A 194 9.79 15.04 -15.56
C GLU A 194 8.54 15.52 -16.32
N ASP A 195 7.84 14.59 -16.98
CA ASP A 195 6.72 14.88 -17.88
C ASP A 195 5.35 14.96 -17.18
N ILE A 196 5.30 14.71 -15.87
CA ILE A 196 4.07 14.84 -15.07
C ILE A 196 3.78 16.33 -14.81
N PRO A 197 2.53 16.82 -14.92
CA PRO A 197 2.20 18.18 -14.56
C PRO A 197 2.53 18.48 -13.09
N SER A 198 3.04 19.69 -12.80
CA SER A 198 3.37 20.06 -11.41
C SER A 198 2.13 20.26 -10.53
N SER A 199 1.05 20.77 -11.11
CA SER A 199 -0.21 21.07 -10.43
C SER A 199 -1.39 21.18 -11.40
N GLY A 200 -2.60 21.36 -10.86
CA GLY A 200 -3.83 21.54 -11.62
C GLY A 200 -4.68 20.28 -11.69
N THR A 201 -5.82 20.37 -12.39
CA THR A 201 -6.75 19.25 -12.59
C THR A 201 -6.45 18.58 -13.91
N HIS A 202 -6.11 17.29 -13.88
CA HIS A 202 -5.69 16.56 -15.08
C HIS A 202 -6.28 15.15 -15.11
N ALA A 203 -6.56 14.69 -16.32
CA ALA A 203 -6.90 13.30 -16.63
C ALA A 203 -5.77 12.67 -17.44
N CYS A 204 -5.42 11.45 -17.10
CA CYS A 204 -4.70 10.54 -18.00
C CYS A 204 -5.74 9.92 -18.94
N THR A 205 -5.63 10.26 -20.21
CA THR A 205 -6.64 9.89 -21.22
C THR A 205 -6.46 8.49 -21.76
N GLY A 206 -5.37 7.77 -21.48
CA GLY A 206 -5.22 6.38 -21.90
C GLY A 206 -3.76 5.95 -22.00
N LEU A 207 -3.55 4.73 -22.51
CA LEU A 207 -2.23 4.17 -22.75
C LEU A 207 -2.15 3.71 -24.21
N ASN A 208 -1.42 4.46 -25.03
CA ASN A 208 -1.27 4.20 -26.45
C ASN A 208 0.15 3.69 -26.78
N ASP A 209 0.44 3.52 -28.07
CA ASP A 209 1.73 2.98 -28.53
C ASP A 209 2.95 3.81 -28.05
N SER A 210 2.79 5.10 -27.77
CA SER A 210 3.87 5.93 -27.22
C SER A 210 4.26 5.58 -25.79
N ASN A 211 3.38 4.89 -25.04
CA ASN A 211 3.64 4.50 -23.66
C ASN A 211 4.26 3.11 -23.54
N ILE A 212 4.43 2.37 -24.65
CA ILE A 212 4.90 0.98 -24.64
C ILE A 212 6.27 0.86 -23.95
N ASP A 213 7.19 1.79 -24.17
CA ASP A 213 8.53 1.70 -23.56
C ASP A 213 8.49 1.86 -22.05
N HIS A 214 7.66 2.78 -21.52
CA HIS A 214 7.41 2.88 -20.08
C HIS A 214 6.78 1.58 -19.56
N ILE A 215 5.72 1.12 -20.24
CA ILE A 215 5.02 -0.11 -19.86
C ILE A 215 5.93 -1.32 -20.00
N ALA A 216 6.88 -1.41 -20.92
CA ALA A 216 7.72 -2.59 -21.06
C ALA A 216 8.86 -2.58 -20.03
N ASN A 217 9.43 -1.41 -19.74
CA ASN A 217 10.70 -1.30 -19.02
C ASN A 217 10.56 -0.85 -17.55
N ASP A 218 9.49 -0.17 -17.17
CA ASP A 218 9.31 0.30 -15.78
C ASP A 218 8.84 -0.82 -14.86
N ASP A 219 9.27 -0.78 -13.59
CA ASP A 219 8.73 -1.65 -12.56
C ASP A 219 7.61 -0.93 -11.82
N TYR A 220 6.45 -1.59 -11.70
CA TYR A 220 5.29 -1.06 -11.01
C TYR A 220 5.08 -1.80 -9.71
N VAL A 221 5.05 -1.05 -8.61
CA VAL A 221 4.87 -1.58 -7.27
C VAL A 221 3.71 -0.88 -6.60
N PHE A 222 2.91 -1.63 -5.86
CA PHE A 222 1.83 -1.07 -5.05
C PHE A 222 2.13 -1.27 -3.57
N ILE A 223 1.85 -0.24 -2.78
CA ILE A 223 1.78 -0.32 -1.33
C ILE A 223 0.39 0.12 -0.94
N SER A 224 -0.24 -0.60 -0.04
CA SER A 224 -1.57 -0.27 0.44
C SER A 224 -1.66 -0.42 1.94
N HIS A 225 -2.57 0.32 2.56
CA HIS A 225 -2.85 0.19 3.98
C HIS A 225 -4.33 -0.03 4.23
N SER A 226 -4.69 -0.96 5.11
CA SER A 226 -6.07 -1.18 5.57
C SER A 226 -7.06 -1.34 4.37
N LEU A 227 -8.15 -0.55 4.31
CA LEU A 227 -9.10 -0.52 3.18
C LEU A 227 -8.43 -0.35 1.79
N GLY A 228 -7.26 0.29 1.74
CA GLY A 228 -6.45 0.42 0.53
C GLY A 228 -6.14 -0.92 -0.13
N SER A 229 -5.98 -2.00 0.64
CA SER A 229 -5.76 -3.36 0.12
C SER A 229 -6.89 -3.80 -0.83
N ARG A 230 -8.14 -3.55 -0.44
CA ARG A 230 -9.32 -3.86 -1.24
C ARG A 230 -9.47 -2.93 -2.43
N ILE A 231 -9.19 -1.63 -2.26
CA ILE A 231 -9.19 -0.63 -3.34
C ILE A 231 -8.19 -1.04 -4.43
N THR A 232 -6.97 -1.40 -4.04
CA THR A 232 -5.91 -1.82 -4.98
C THR A 232 -6.33 -3.06 -5.76
N ILE A 233 -6.83 -4.11 -5.09
CA ILE A 233 -7.25 -5.33 -5.79
C ILE A 233 -8.48 -5.06 -6.68
N ASP A 234 -9.51 -4.37 -6.19
CA ASP A 234 -10.66 -4.00 -7.03
C ASP A 234 -10.24 -3.18 -8.25
N GLY A 235 -9.31 -2.25 -8.07
CA GLY A 235 -8.80 -1.40 -9.12
C GLY A 235 -8.04 -2.19 -10.18
N LEU A 236 -7.17 -3.11 -9.76
CA LEU A 236 -6.46 -4.01 -10.68
C LEU A 236 -7.40 -4.99 -11.38
N GLN A 237 -8.41 -5.54 -10.69
CA GLN A 237 -9.43 -6.37 -11.31
C GLN A 237 -10.26 -5.58 -12.34
N ARG A 238 -10.58 -4.31 -12.03
CA ARG A 238 -11.25 -3.42 -12.98
C ARG A 238 -10.37 -3.15 -14.20
N ILE A 239 -9.07 -2.94 -14.02
CA ILE A 239 -8.12 -2.80 -15.14
C ILE A 239 -8.09 -4.09 -15.97
N ALA A 240 -8.03 -5.27 -15.34
CA ALA A 240 -8.09 -6.55 -16.05
C ALA A 240 -9.37 -6.68 -16.89
N HIS A 241 -10.52 -6.26 -16.34
CA HIS A 241 -11.79 -6.23 -17.06
C HIS A 241 -11.76 -5.27 -18.25
N ILE A 242 -11.22 -4.06 -18.07
CA ILE A 242 -11.09 -3.05 -19.15
C ILE A 242 -10.20 -3.58 -20.27
N LEU A 243 -9.02 -4.13 -19.94
CA LEU A 243 -8.08 -4.65 -20.93
C LEU A 243 -8.63 -5.87 -21.67
N ALA A 244 -9.50 -6.67 -21.04
CA ALA A 244 -10.20 -7.77 -21.70
C ALA A 244 -11.39 -7.32 -22.59
N ASN A 245 -11.87 -6.08 -22.40
CA ASN A 245 -13.09 -5.56 -23.03
C ASN A 245 -12.87 -4.18 -23.66
N VAL A 246 -11.70 -3.92 -24.27
CA VAL A 246 -11.30 -2.59 -24.76
C VAL A 246 -12.38 -1.93 -25.61
N ALA A 247 -13.01 -2.67 -26.53
CA ALA A 247 -14.07 -2.13 -27.41
C ALA A 247 -15.27 -1.52 -26.67
N LYS A 248 -15.56 -1.94 -25.43
CA LYS A 248 -16.63 -1.38 -24.57
C LYS A 248 -16.22 -0.04 -23.93
N TYR A 249 -14.92 0.18 -23.73
CA TYR A 249 -14.38 1.31 -22.98
C TYR A 249 -13.63 2.32 -23.85
N SER A 250 -13.28 1.95 -25.07
CA SER A 250 -12.76 2.87 -26.08
C SER A 250 -13.84 3.87 -26.46
N ASP A 251 -13.58 5.14 -26.17
CA ASP A 251 -14.40 6.25 -26.61
C ASP A 251 -13.56 7.13 -27.54
N PRO A 252 -13.80 7.07 -28.87
CA PRO A 252 -13.08 7.88 -29.85
C PRO A 252 -13.24 9.39 -29.63
N SER A 253 -14.25 9.82 -28.88
CA SER A 253 -14.49 11.23 -28.55
C SER A 253 -13.73 11.71 -27.31
N LYS A 254 -13.08 10.81 -26.56
CA LYS A 254 -12.40 11.10 -25.28
C LYS A 254 -10.92 10.70 -25.25
N ASP A 255 -10.33 10.40 -26.40
CA ASP A 255 -8.93 9.96 -26.55
C ASP A 255 -8.54 8.74 -25.68
N VAL A 256 -9.52 7.91 -25.28
CA VAL A 256 -9.27 6.68 -24.52
C VAL A 256 -8.86 5.56 -25.47
N ILE A 257 -7.56 5.46 -25.69
CA ILE A 257 -6.94 4.48 -26.59
C ILE A 257 -6.17 3.47 -25.74
N ILE A 258 -6.40 2.18 -26.02
CA ILE A 258 -5.62 1.04 -25.53
C ILE A 258 -5.37 0.15 -26.74
N THR A 259 -4.11 -0.16 -27.03
CA THR A 259 -3.73 -0.99 -28.17
C THR A 259 -3.35 -2.41 -27.74
N ASP A 260 -3.40 -3.37 -28.66
CA ASP A 260 -2.99 -4.76 -28.37
C ASP A 260 -1.53 -4.85 -27.91
N LYS A 261 -0.66 -3.94 -28.38
CA LYS A 261 0.74 -3.87 -27.95
C LYS A 261 0.87 -3.45 -26.48
N VAL A 262 0.03 -2.51 -26.04
CA VAL A 262 -0.04 -2.10 -24.63
C VAL A 262 -0.48 -3.26 -23.75
N ILE A 263 -1.51 -4.00 -24.17
CA ILE A 263 -1.97 -5.21 -23.46
C ILE A 263 -0.82 -6.23 -23.38
N ALA A 264 -0.14 -6.52 -24.50
CA ALA A 264 0.98 -7.45 -24.54
C ALA A 264 2.15 -7.01 -23.66
N ALA A 265 2.41 -5.70 -23.52
CA ALA A 265 3.45 -5.18 -22.63
C ALA A 265 3.10 -5.44 -21.15
N PHE A 266 1.85 -5.22 -20.73
CA PHE A 266 1.39 -5.55 -19.38
C PHE A 266 1.45 -7.06 -19.09
N GLN A 267 1.14 -7.91 -20.07
CA GLN A 267 1.17 -9.37 -19.91
C GLN A 267 2.53 -9.96 -19.48
N ASN A 268 3.61 -9.19 -19.66
CA ASN A 268 4.95 -9.59 -19.25
C ASN A 268 5.33 -9.06 -17.86
N LYS A 269 4.44 -8.32 -17.18
CA LYS A 269 4.74 -7.72 -15.88
C LYS A 269 4.63 -8.67 -14.71
N ARG A 270 5.53 -8.43 -13.76
CA ARG A 270 5.45 -8.91 -12.39
C ARG A 270 5.20 -7.70 -11.50
N ILE A 271 4.09 -7.71 -10.77
CA ILE A 271 3.64 -6.57 -9.96
C ILE A 271 3.60 -6.99 -8.50
N PRO A 272 4.53 -6.53 -7.65
CA PRO A 272 4.42 -6.71 -6.20
C PRO A 272 3.45 -5.70 -5.58
N ILE A 273 2.69 -6.19 -4.60
CA ILE A 273 1.72 -5.44 -3.80
C ILE A 273 2.00 -5.73 -2.32
N TYR A 274 2.49 -4.73 -1.60
CA TYR A 274 2.69 -4.79 -0.16
C TYR A 274 1.43 -4.26 0.54
N MET A 275 0.71 -5.14 1.26
CA MET A 275 -0.54 -4.80 1.93
C MET A 275 -0.34 -4.68 3.43
N LEU A 276 -0.12 -3.46 3.90
CA LEU A 276 0.00 -3.12 5.31
C LEU A 276 -1.38 -3.21 5.97
N SER A 277 -1.50 -3.87 7.12
CA SER A 277 -2.80 -4.16 7.75
C SER A 277 -3.80 -4.73 6.73
N ASN A 278 -3.47 -5.87 6.11
CA ASN A 278 -4.29 -6.43 5.05
C ASN A 278 -5.72 -6.75 5.53
N GLN A 279 -6.74 -6.27 4.79
CA GLN A 279 -8.15 -6.49 5.12
C GLN A 279 -8.92 -7.31 4.09
N LEU A 280 -8.24 -7.87 3.09
CA LEU A 280 -8.90 -8.54 1.96
C LEU A 280 -9.93 -9.60 2.36
N PRO A 281 -9.66 -10.54 3.30
CA PRO A 281 -10.64 -11.55 3.69
C PRO A 281 -11.93 -10.96 4.27
N MET A 282 -11.83 -9.99 5.19
CA MET A 282 -12.99 -9.34 5.79
C MET A 282 -13.78 -8.54 4.74
N LEU A 283 -13.08 -7.75 3.91
CA LEU A 283 -13.71 -6.90 2.91
C LEU A 283 -14.18 -7.67 1.66
N GLN A 284 -13.98 -8.99 1.60
CA GLN A 284 -14.59 -9.84 0.58
C GLN A 284 -16.02 -10.27 0.95
N LEU A 285 -16.40 -10.19 2.23
CA LEU A 285 -17.70 -10.62 2.71
C LEU A 285 -18.83 -9.82 2.06
N GLY A 286 -19.87 -10.51 1.59
CA GLY A 286 -21.06 -9.90 0.99
C GLY A 286 -20.88 -9.35 -0.43
N ARG A 287 -19.76 -9.66 -1.10
CA ARG A 287 -19.45 -9.16 -2.45
C ARG A 287 -19.56 -10.27 -3.49
N GLU A 288 -19.84 -9.85 -4.72
CA GLU A 288 -19.77 -10.74 -5.88
C GLU A 288 -18.35 -11.24 -6.10
N LEU A 289 -18.24 -12.42 -6.70
CA LEU A 289 -16.95 -12.95 -7.13
C LEU A 289 -16.43 -12.17 -8.35
N PRO A 290 -15.11 -12.14 -8.55
CA PRO A 290 -14.52 -11.68 -9.81
C PRO A 290 -15.11 -12.38 -11.03
N GLU A 291 -15.01 -11.73 -12.20
CA GLU A 291 -15.51 -12.27 -13.48
C GLU A 291 -14.86 -13.61 -13.84
N VAL A 292 -13.57 -13.79 -13.52
CA VAL A 292 -12.82 -15.01 -13.80
C VAL A 292 -12.19 -15.54 -12.50
N VAL A 293 -12.68 -16.66 -11.98
CA VAL A 293 -12.18 -17.32 -10.76
C VAL A 293 -11.89 -18.80 -11.01
N GLY A 294 -11.04 -19.43 -10.20
CA GLY A 294 -10.74 -20.87 -10.29
C GLY A 294 -9.81 -21.29 -11.44
N ASP A 295 -9.78 -20.56 -12.55
CA ASP A 295 -9.08 -20.93 -13.79
C ASP A 295 -7.59 -20.52 -13.83
N ARG A 296 -6.89 -20.55 -12.69
CA ARG A 296 -5.51 -20.04 -12.60
C ARG A 296 -4.57 -20.75 -13.57
N ALA A 297 -4.63 -22.07 -13.69
CA ALA A 297 -3.75 -22.83 -14.59
C ALA A 297 -3.94 -22.38 -16.05
N ASP A 298 -5.19 -22.18 -16.48
CA ASP A 298 -5.50 -21.79 -17.86
C ASP A 298 -4.97 -20.40 -18.24
N TYR A 299 -4.94 -19.46 -17.29
CA TYR A 299 -4.48 -18.09 -17.52
C TYR A 299 -3.00 -17.88 -17.22
N CYS A 300 -2.43 -18.63 -16.27
CA CYS A 300 -1.11 -18.32 -15.70
C CYS A 300 -0.04 -19.35 -16.03
N ASP A 301 -0.40 -20.54 -16.51
CA ASP A 301 0.58 -21.48 -17.04
C ASP A 301 0.85 -21.15 -18.51
N ALA A 302 2.12 -21.18 -18.92
CA ALA A 302 2.51 -20.86 -20.30
C ALA A 302 1.87 -21.78 -21.37
N LYS A 303 1.35 -22.94 -20.97
CA LYS A 303 0.62 -23.89 -21.82
C LYS A 303 -0.90 -23.81 -21.66
N GLY A 304 -1.40 -22.94 -20.79
CA GLY A 304 -2.82 -22.76 -20.51
C GLY A 304 -3.58 -22.17 -21.71
N ALA A 305 -4.83 -22.59 -21.89
CA ALA A 305 -5.64 -22.20 -23.05
C ALA A 305 -5.93 -20.68 -23.12
N ASN A 306 -5.90 -20.00 -21.97
CA ASN A 306 -6.18 -18.58 -21.84
C ASN A 306 -4.93 -17.78 -21.45
N TYR A 307 -3.72 -18.33 -21.62
CA TYR A 307 -2.47 -17.67 -21.22
C TYR A 307 -2.35 -16.26 -21.80
N ASN A 308 -2.67 -16.07 -23.08
CA ASN A 308 -2.63 -14.77 -23.76
C ASN A 308 -3.80 -13.83 -23.42
N LYS A 309 -4.68 -14.20 -22.48
CA LYS A 309 -5.78 -13.36 -21.97
C LYS A 309 -5.54 -12.89 -20.53
N ARG A 310 -4.40 -13.23 -19.92
CA ARG A 310 -4.01 -12.69 -18.63
C ARG A 310 -3.77 -11.18 -18.73
N MET A 311 -3.85 -10.49 -17.60
CA MET A 311 -3.51 -9.07 -17.48
C MET A 311 -2.00 -8.91 -17.34
N VAL A 312 -1.39 -9.72 -16.48
CA VAL A 312 0.03 -9.67 -16.14
C VAL A 312 0.59 -11.09 -16.00
N ASN A 313 1.91 -11.24 -16.04
CA ASN A 313 2.55 -12.53 -15.82
C ASN A 313 2.36 -12.99 -14.37
N GLN A 314 2.48 -12.05 -13.42
CA GLN A 314 2.33 -12.37 -12.00
C GLN A 314 1.95 -11.12 -11.19
N THR A 315 1.03 -11.30 -10.25
CA THR A 315 0.80 -10.35 -9.16
C THR A 315 1.27 -10.99 -7.87
N GLU A 316 2.15 -10.34 -7.13
CA GLU A 316 2.67 -10.84 -5.86
C GLU A 316 2.04 -10.08 -4.72
N ILE A 317 1.23 -10.74 -3.93
CA ILE A 317 0.61 -10.15 -2.76
C ILE A 317 1.46 -10.50 -1.56
N ILE A 318 2.10 -9.50 -0.96
CA ILE A 318 2.81 -9.58 0.31
C ILE A 318 1.87 -9.00 1.36
N ALA A 319 1.17 -9.85 2.09
CA ALA A 319 0.12 -9.46 3.04
C ALA A 319 0.69 -9.35 4.45
N PHE A 320 0.84 -8.13 4.95
CA PHE A 320 1.24 -7.86 6.34
C PHE A 320 0.03 -7.87 7.26
N SER A 321 0.15 -8.57 8.39
CA SER A 321 -0.90 -8.64 9.41
C SER A 321 -0.28 -8.80 10.79
N ASP A 322 -0.79 -8.05 11.76
CA ASP A 322 -0.48 -8.19 13.17
C ASP A 322 -1.60 -9.01 13.82
N PRO A 323 -1.30 -10.14 14.48
CA PRO A 323 -2.29 -10.90 15.25
C PRO A 323 -3.05 -10.08 16.29
N ASN A 324 -2.48 -8.95 16.74
CA ASN A 324 -3.12 -8.03 17.70
C ASN A 324 -3.94 -6.92 17.01
N ASP A 325 -3.86 -6.80 15.69
CA ASP A 325 -4.68 -5.91 14.90
C ASP A 325 -6.03 -6.59 14.63
N LEU A 326 -7.08 -6.09 15.28
CA LEU A 326 -8.45 -6.60 15.19
C LEU A 326 -9.03 -6.58 13.77
N LEU A 327 -8.43 -5.82 12.87
CA LEU A 327 -8.93 -5.60 11.52
C LEU A 327 -7.98 -6.09 10.43
N SER A 328 -6.80 -6.64 10.77
CA SER A 328 -5.93 -7.27 9.78
C SER A 328 -6.09 -8.78 9.75
N TYR A 329 -5.87 -9.36 8.57
CA TYR A 329 -6.06 -10.77 8.31
C TYR A 329 -4.99 -11.27 7.36
N GLY A 330 -4.32 -12.37 7.73
CA GLY A 330 -3.58 -13.17 6.77
C GLY A 330 -4.52 -13.70 5.67
N ILE A 331 -3.97 -13.93 4.48
CA ILE A 331 -4.72 -14.50 3.35
C ILE A 331 -4.64 -16.03 3.43
N PRO A 332 -5.76 -16.74 3.64
CA PRO A 332 -5.75 -18.18 3.82
C PRO A 332 -5.51 -18.93 2.49
N PRO A 333 -5.06 -20.19 2.54
CA PRO A 333 -4.99 -21.05 1.36
C PRO A 333 -6.34 -21.12 0.63
N GLY A 334 -6.34 -21.11 -0.70
CA GLY A 334 -7.57 -21.13 -1.51
C GLY A 334 -8.19 -19.75 -1.74
N PHE A 335 -7.89 -18.74 -0.92
CA PHE A 335 -8.50 -17.41 -1.05
C PHE A 335 -8.23 -16.78 -2.43
N ALA A 336 -6.98 -16.84 -2.88
CA ALA A 336 -6.58 -16.28 -4.17
C ALA A 336 -7.29 -16.97 -5.34
N GLN A 337 -7.55 -18.27 -5.24
CA GLN A 337 -8.22 -19.06 -6.28
C GLN A 337 -9.71 -18.74 -6.38
N GLN A 338 -10.34 -18.46 -5.23
CA GLN A 338 -11.79 -18.27 -5.14
C GLN A 338 -12.22 -16.80 -5.28
N TYR A 339 -11.40 -15.85 -4.82
CA TYR A 339 -11.82 -14.47 -4.63
C TYR A 339 -10.98 -13.43 -5.38
N LEU A 340 -9.90 -13.85 -6.06
CA LEU A 340 -9.09 -12.96 -6.89
C LEU A 340 -9.22 -13.36 -8.37
N ASP A 341 -9.20 -12.36 -9.24
CA ASP A 341 -9.36 -12.58 -10.68
C ASP A 341 -8.16 -13.36 -11.25
N ALA A 342 -8.43 -14.49 -11.92
CA ALA A 342 -7.40 -15.37 -12.44
C ALA A 342 -6.47 -14.68 -13.45
N ARG A 343 -6.93 -13.64 -14.15
CA ARG A 343 -6.11 -12.87 -15.10
C ARG A 343 -4.96 -12.13 -14.41
N MET A 344 -5.01 -11.93 -13.10
CA MET A 344 -3.95 -11.27 -12.33
C MET A 344 -2.81 -12.22 -11.94
N CYS A 345 -2.98 -13.54 -12.09
CA CYS A 345 -1.94 -14.53 -11.78
C CYS A 345 -1.32 -14.36 -10.38
N THR A 346 -2.19 -14.24 -9.38
CA THR A 346 -1.84 -13.89 -8.00
C THR A 346 -1.08 -15.00 -7.26
N THR A 347 0.02 -14.62 -6.62
CA THR A 347 0.74 -15.40 -5.62
C THR A 347 0.67 -14.67 -4.28
N VAL A 348 0.70 -15.40 -3.17
CA VAL A 348 0.49 -14.84 -1.84
C VAL A 348 1.67 -15.25 -0.95
N THR A 349 2.21 -14.27 -0.25
CA THR A 349 3.14 -14.44 0.86
C THR A 349 2.56 -13.68 2.07
N ASN A 350 2.35 -14.38 3.17
CA ASN A 350 1.87 -13.78 4.41
C ASN A 350 3.05 -13.34 5.28
N VAL A 351 2.99 -12.12 5.81
CA VAL A 351 3.92 -11.57 6.80
C VAL A 351 3.13 -11.34 8.08
N ASN A 352 3.26 -12.26 9.02
CA ASN A 352 2.70 -12.15 10.35
C ASN A 352 3.70 -11.43 11.26
N ILE A 353 3.39 -10.19 11.68
CA ILE A 353 4.34 -9.33 12.38
C ILE A 353 3.65 -8.54 13.50
N ASN A 354 4.20 -8.57 14.71
CA ASN A 354 3.69 -7.73 15.79
C ASN A 354 4.20 -6.30 15.61
N ILE A 355 3.31 -5.36 15.29
CA ILE A 355 3.60 -3.94 15.19
C ILE A 355 3.56 -3.31 16.59
N ALA A 356 2.51 -3.60 17.35
CA ALA A 356 2.40 -3.15 18.73
C ALA A 356 3.26 -4.00 19.68
N ASN A 357 3.86 -3.35 20.66
CA ASN A 357 4.48 -4.06 21.78
C ASN A 357 3.38 -4.68 22.66
N VAL A 358 3.62 -5.91 23.12
CA VAL A 358 2.81 -6.53 24.17
C VAL A 358 3.28 -5.98 25.51
N MET A 359 2.36 -5.40 26.28
CA MET A 359 2.62 -4.83 27.60
C MET A 359 2.05 -5.76 28.68
N ASP A 360 2.79 -5.90 29.78
CA ASP A 360 2.26 -6.47 31.02
C ASP A 360 1.51 -5.37 31.78
N ALA A 361 0.22 -5.58 32.02
CA ALA A 361 -0.63 -4.62 32.73
C ALA A 361 -1.30 -5.30 33.92
N PHE A 362 -0.91 -4.88 35.14
CA PHE A 362 -1.54 -5.30 36.40
C PHE A 362 -1.61 -6.82 36.62
N GLY A 363 -0.61 -7.58 36.15
CA GLY A 363 -0.57 -9.04 36.31
C GLY A 363 -1.45 -9.81 35.31
N PHE A 364 -2.07 -9.11 34.37
CA PHE A 364 -2.56 -9.69 33.12
C PHE A 364 -1.43 -9.50 32.09
N ALA A 365 -0.58 -10.52 31.96
CA ALA A 365 0.27 -10.65 30.79
C ALA A 365 -0.64 -10.69 29.54
N ASP A 366 -0.22 -10.07 28.43
CA ASP A 366 -0.81 -10.20 27.09
C ASP A 366 -1.77 -9.08 26.60
N LEU A 367 -1.52 -7.81 26.92
CA LEU A 367 -2.24 -6.68 26.28
C LEU A 367 -1.38 -5.94 25.25
N ALA A 368 -1.82 -5.92 24.00
CA ALA A 368 -1.27 -5.07 22.95
C ALA A 368 -2.26 -3.95 22.59
N ASN A 369 -1.74 -2.78 22.19
CA ASN A 369 -2.59 -1.67 21.74
C ASN A 369 -3.13 -1.96 20.31
N PRO A 370 -4.43 -2.26 20.14
CA PRO A 370 -4.98 -2.64 18.84
C PRO A 370 -4.93 -1.50 17.81
N MET A 371 -4.95 -0.24 18.26
CA MET A 371 -4.79 0.91 17.38
C MET A 371 -3.38 0.94 16.78
N GLN A 372 -2.36 0.80 17.63
CA GLN A 372 -0.97 0.77 17.19
C GLN A 372 -0.71 -0.44 16.28
N ALA A 373 -1.29 -1.59 16.62
CA ALA A 373 -1.24 -2.80 15.80
C ALA A 373 -1.81 -2.57 14.40
N HIS A 374 -2.82 -1.69 14.26
CA HIS A 374 -3.47 -1.37 12.99
C HIS A 374 -2.74 -0.32 12.14
N ILE A 375 -2.26 0.75 12.76
CA ILE A 375 -1.74 1.91 12.02
C ILE A 375 -0.21 1.97 11.95
N GLY A 376 0.52 1.29 12.83
CA GLY A 376 1.96 1.49 13.00
C GLY A 376 2.88 0.79 11.99
N TYR A 377 2.34 0.16 10.94
CA TYR A 377 3.14 -0.55 9.93
C TYR A 377 4.08 0.38 9.16
N ASP A 378 3.62 1.61 8.92
CA ASP A 378 4.33 2.65 8.17
C ASP A 378 5.60 3.16 8.86
N SER A 379 5.74 2.86 10.14
CA SER A 379 6.78 3.32 11.03
C SER A 379 7.59 2.19 11.65
N ASP A 380 7.27 0.91 11.38
CA ASP A 380 8.05 -0.24 11.84
C ASP A 380 9.24 -0.51 10.92
N ASP A 381 10.44 -0.50 11.48
CA ASP A 381 11.69 -0.66 10.69
C ASP A 381 11.77 -2.03 10.00
N ARG A 382 11.18 -3.09 10.57
CA ARG A 382 11.19 -4.42 9.94
C ARG A 382 10.28 -4.45 8.73
N VAL A 383 9.12 -3.78 8.81
CA VAL A 383 8.20 -3.65 7.66
C VAL A 383 8.88 -2.89 6.52
N VAL A 384 9.50 -1.76 6.83
CA VAL A 384 10.22 -0.95 5.84
C VAL A 384 11.37 -1.75 5.22
N ALA A 385 12.17 -2.45 6.02
CA ALA A 385 13.27 -3.29 5.53
C ALA A 385 12.80 -4.44 4.64
N LEU A 386 11.69 -5.10 5.01
CA LEU A 386 11.05 -6.14 4.17
C LEU A 386 10.60 -5.57 2.82
N ILE A 387 9.93 -4.41 2.80
CA ILE A 387 9.54 -3.76 1.54
C ILE A 387 10.78 -3.37 0.72
N ALA A 388 11.79 -2.80 1.37
CA ALA A 388 12.99 -2.31 0.71
C ALA A 388 13.82 -3.43 0.08
N LYS A 389 14.06 -4.53 0.80
CA LYS A 389 15.08 -5.54 0.47
C LYS A 389 14.58 -6.97 0.43
N GLY A 390 13.33 -7.21 0.80
CA GLY A 390 12.73 -8.53 0.72
C GLY A 390 13.19 -9.50 1.81
N ILE A 391 12.92 -10.79 1.57
CA ILE A 391 13.31 -11.90 2.45
C ILE A 391 13.34 -13.23 1.68
N GLY A 392 14.14 -14.16 2.17
CA GLY A 392 14.28 -15.52 1.63
C GLY A 392 15.44 -15.65 0.65
N HIS A 393 16.45 -14.79 0.78
CA HIS A 393 17.64 -14.74 -0.04
C HIS A 393 18.93 -14.69 0.83
N PRO A 394 20.10 -15.11 0.28
CA PRO A 394 21.36 -15.09 1.04
C PRO A 394 21.75 -13.69 1.55
N GLU A 395 21.38 -12.65 0.79
CA GLU A 395 21.71 -11.25 1.05
C GLU A 395 20.60 -10.50 1.80
N ASP A 396 19.68 -11.20 2.50
CA ASP A 396 18.62 -10.52 3.26
C ASP A 396 19.20 -9.49 4.25
N ASP A 397 18.46 -8.41 4.47
CA ASP A 397 18.85 -7.31 5.37
C ASP A 397 19.18 -7.84 6.78
N PRO A 398 20.25 -7.34 7.45
CA PRO A 398 20.61 -7.78 8.79
C PRO A 398 19.48 -7.70 9.81
N LEU A 399 18.65 -6.65 9.76
CA LEU A 399 17.49 -6.50 10.64
C LEU A 399 16.48 -7.61 10.38
N VAL A 400 16.18 -7.87 9.11
CA VAL A 400 15.23 -8.92 8.71
C VAL A 400 15.74 -10.30 9.12
N LYS A 401 17.02 -10.61 8.87
CA LYS A 401 17.65 -11.88 9.28
C LYS A 401 17.59 -12.09 10.79
N GLN A 402 17.79 -11.03 11.56
CA GLN A 402 17.78 -11.11 13.02
C GLN A 402 16.37 -11.21 13.59
N ARG A 403 15.39 -10.54 12.97
CA ARG A 403 14.07 -10.29 13.59
C ARG A 403 12.93 -11.06 12.96
N CYS A 404 13.09 -11.60 11.75
CA CYS A 404 12.05 -12.30 11.02
C CYS A 404 12.46 -13.73 10.67
N GLN A 405 11.52 -14.66 10.82
CA GLN A 405 11.69 -16.05 10.39
C GLN A 405 10.98 -16.28 9.05
N PHE A 406 11.71 -16.74 8.03
CA PHE A 406 11.13 -17.12 6.75
C PHE A 406 10.88 -18.64 6.67
N THR A 407 9.67 -19.02 6.25
CA THR A 407 9.30 -20.39 5.91
C THR A 407 8.79 -20.43 4.48
N LYS A 408 9.53 -21.11 3.60
CA LYS A 408 9.14 -21.29 2.21
C LYS A 408 8.01 -22.30 2.09
N GLU A 409 6.93 -21.93 1.39
CA GLU A 409 5.88 -22.87 1.01
C GLU A 409 6.25 -23.57 -0.32
N VAL A 410 6.03 -24.89 -0.37
CA VAL A 410 6.25 -25.72 -1.56
C VAL A 410 4.92 -26.35 -1.94
N LYS A 411 4.58 -26.32 -3.24
CA LYS A 411 3.37 -26.94 -3.80
C LYS A 411 3.71 -28.25 -4.49
#